data_AF-A0A7W0XL48-F1
#
_entry.id   AF-A0A7W0XL48-F1
#
_cell.length_a   1.000
_cell.length_b   1.000
_cell.length_c   1.000
_cell.angle_alpha   90.00
_cell.angle_beta   90.00
_cell.angle_gamma   90.00
#
_symmetry.space_group_name_H-M   'P 1'
#
loop_
_entity.id
_entity.type
_entity.pdbx_description
1 polymer ?
#
loop_
_entity_poly.entity_id
_entity_poly.type
_entity_poly.pdbx_seq_one_letter_code
_entity_poly.pdbx_strand_id
1 'polypeptide(L)' 'MNDNQASKDIEVQDDGADQILRIGGILVARLTGLEGQRQVDWQVTAHFDDNAKTAFAMAYAKSGQAESDVREAARKAGL' A
#
# COMPACT_ATOMS: atom_id res chain seq x y z
N MET A 1 11.90 -24.07 -14.41
CA MET A 1 10.85 -23.63 -13.45
C MET A 1 11.27 -22.23 -13.04
N ASN A 2 10.76 -21.22 -13.75
CA ASN A 2 11.24 -19.85 -13.60
C ASN A 2 10.79 -19.30 -12.25
N ASP A 3 11.77 -18.82 -11.49
CA ASP A 3 11.66 -17.78 -10.48
C ASP A 3 10.58 -16.75 -10.85
N ASN A 4 9.41 -16.86 -10.24
CA ASN A 4 8.36 -15.85 -10.35
C ASN A 4 7.81 -15.54 -8.95
N GLN A 5 8.71 -15.46 -7.96
CA GLN A 5 8.49 -14.57 -6.83
C GLN A 5 8.66 -13.16 -7.39
N ALA A 6 7.56 -12.63 -7.91
CA ALA A 6 7.43 -11.23 -8.21
C ALA A 6 7.94 -10.45 -7.00
N SER A 7 9.13 -9.88 -7.10
CA SER A 7 9.45 -8.64 -6.40
C SER A 7 8.46 -7.65 -6.99
N LYS A 8 7.22 -7.65 -6.48
CA LYS A 8 6.19 -6.80 -7.05
C LYS A 8 6.67 -5.39 -6.84
N ASP A 9 6.86 -4.65 -7.93
CA ASP A 9 7.35 -3.28 -7.89
C ASP A 9 6.31 -2.47 -7.09
N ILE A 10 6.67 -2.06 -5.87
CA ILE A 10 5.80 -1.27 -4.99
C ILE A 10 6.05 0.19 -5.35
N GLU A 11 5.07 0.76 -6.03
CA GLU A 11 5.08 2.14 -6.47
C GLU A 11 4.12 2.93 -5.58
N VAL A 12 4.58 4.06 -5.07
CA VAL A 12 3.72 5.02 -4.37
C VAL A 12 3.83 6.31 -5.14
N GLN A 13 2.68 6.89 -5.47
CA GLN A 13 2.57 8.12 -6.23
C GLN A 13 1.75 9.11 -5.43
N ASP A 14 2.29 10.30 -5.17
CA ASP A 14 1.50 11.40 -4.62
C ASP A 14 0.57 11.98 -5.70
N ASP A 15 -0.71 12.10 -5.37
CA ASP A 15 -1.80 12.67 -6.17
C ASP A 15 -2.44 13.81 -5.37
N GLY A 16 -1.73 14.95 -5.29
CA GLY A 16 -2.16 16.09 -4.51
C GLY A 16 -2.12 15.82 -3.00
N ALA A 17 -3.29 15.71 -2.37
CA ALA A 17 -3.42 15.37 -0.95
C ALA A 17 -3.40 13.85 -0.70
N ASP A 18 -3.64 13.07 -1.76
CA ASP A 18 -3.77 11.62 -1.68
C ASP A 18 -2.46 10.93 -2.08
N GLN A 19 -2.31 9.68 -1.67
CA GLN A 19 -1.23 8.80 -2.15
C GLN A 19 -1.82 7.56 -2.78
N ILE A 20 -1.31 7.18 -3.95
CA ILE A 20 -1.74 6.03 -4.71
C ILE A 20 -0.69 4.93 -4.54
N LEU A 21 -1.11 3.79 -3.97
CA LEU A 21 -0.30 2.59 -3.86
C LEU A 21 -0.58 1.67 -5.05
N ARG A 22 0.45 1.43 -5.86
CA ARG A 22 0.45 0.47 -6.97
C ARG A 22 1.43 -0.65 -6.71
N ILE A 23 1.07 -1.85 -7.10
CA ILE A 23 1.90 -3.04 -6.92
C ILE A 23 1.90 -3.82 -8.23
N GLY A 24 3.06 -3.91 -8.87
CA GLY A 24 3.18 -4.47 -10.22
C GLY A 24 2.32 -3.72 -11.24
N GLY A 25 2.24 -2.39 -11.13
CA GLY A 25 1.43 -1.52 -11.99
C GLY A 25 -0.08 -1.49 -11.69
N ILE A 26 -0.58 -2.36 -10.81
CA ILE A 26 -2.01 -2.42 -10.46
C ILE A 26 -2.29 -1.48 -9.28
N LEU A 27 -3.32 -0.64 -9.39
CA LEU A 27 -3.80 0.18 -8.28
C LEU A 27 -4.37 -0.73 -7.17
N VAL A 28 -3.73 -0.70 -6.00
CA VAL A 28 -4.09 -1.55 -4.87
C VAL A 28 -4.87 -0.79 -3.81
N ALA A 29 -4.39 0.41 -3.46
CA ALA A 29 -5.03 1.24 -2.46
C ALA A 29 -4.82 2.72 -2.79
N ARG A 30 -5.78 3.54 -2.36
CA ARG A 30 -5.65 5.00 -2.33
C ARG A 30 -5.67 5.44 -0.87
N LEU A 31 -4.66 6.19 -0.47
CA LEU A 31 -4.50 6.78 0.85
C LEU A 31 -5.03 8.20 0.76
N THR A 32 -6.22 8.45 1.29
CA THR A 32 -6.90 9.74 1.16
C THR A 32 -6.97 10.45 2.50
N GLY A 33 -6.98 11.78 2.48
CA GLY A 33 -7.12 12.60 3.69
C GLY A 33 -5.83 13.27 4.17
N LEU A 34 -5.92 13.95 5.30
CA LEU A 34 -4.84 14.78 5.85
C LEU A 34 -3.78 13.93 6.55
N GLU A 35 -2.55 14.45 6.61
CA GLU A 35 -1.44 13.85 7.37
C GLU A 35 -1.87 13.56 8.82
N GLY A 36 -1.70 12.30 9.25
CA GLY A 36 -2.16 11.80 10.55
C GLY A 36 -3.60 11.25 10.58
N GLN A 37 -4.40 11.49 9.54
CA GLN A 37 -5.79 11.00 9.41
C GLN A 37 -6.04 10.29 8.06
N ARG A 38 -4.97 9.86 7.38
CA ARG A 38 -5.11 9.19 6.09
C ARG A 38 -5.88 7.87 6.23
N GLN A 39 -6.91 7.73 5.40
CA GLN A 39 -7.73 6.52 5.29
C GLN A 39 -7.23 5.67 4.12
N VAL A 40 -7.22 4.35 4.30
CA VAL A 40 -6.81 3.40 3.26
C VAL A 40 -8.06 2.92 2.53
N ASP A 41 -8.24 3.37 1.29
CA ASP A 41 -9.28 2.92 0.37
C ASP A 41 -8.76 1.79 -0.53
N TRP A 42 -9.08 0.54 -0.17
CA TRP A 42 -8.65 -0.63 -0.92
C TRP A 42 -9.45 -0.80 -2.22
N GLN A 43 -8.76 -0.96 -3.34
CA GLN A 43 -9.43 -1.20 -4.61
C GLN A 43 -9.91 -2.65 -4.72
N VAL A 44 -11.16 -2.82 -5.15
CA VAL A 44 -11.84 -4.13 -5.26
C VAL A 44 -11.15 -5.07 -6.26
N THR A 45 -10.46 -4.52 -7.26
CA THR A 45 -9.71 -5.28 -8.28
C THR A 45 -8.46 -5.95 -7.72
N ALA A 46 -8.04 -5.57 -6.53
CA ALA A 46 -6.84 -6.04 -5.89
C ALA A 46 -7.19 -7.28 -5.02
N HIS A 47 -6.98 -8.48 -5.57
CA HIS A 47 -7.15 -9.76 -4.85
C HIS A 47 -6.06 -9.94 -3.78
N PHE A 48 -6.10 -9.13 -2.74
CA PHE A 48 -5.24 -9.26 -1.55
C PHE A 48 -6.05 -9.82 -0.39
N ASP A 49 -5.45 -10.76 0.33
CA ASP A 49 -5.97 -11.31 1.57
C ASP A 49 -6.26 -10.21 2.61
N ASP A 50 -7.37 -10.35 3.33
CA ASP A 50 -7.74 -9.46 4.43
C ASP A 50 -6.66 -9.35 5.52
N ASN A 51 -5.88 -10.42 5.71
CA ASN A 51 -4.73 -10.41 6.62
C ASN A 51 -3.64 -9.44 6.15
N ALA A 52 -3.34 -9.41 4.85
CA ALA A 52 -2.35 -8.48 4.30
C ALA A 52 -2.85 -7.04 4.36
N LYS A 53 -4.14 -6.82 4.07
CA LYS A 53 -4.78 -5.50 4.21
C LYS A 53 -4.73 -4.99 5.65
N THR A 54 -5.03 -5.86 6.61
CA THR A 54 -5.00 -5.52 8.04
C THR A 54 -3.57 -5.24 8.52
N ALA A 55 -2.61 -6.09 8.14
CA ALA A 55 -1.20 -5.90 8.48
C ALA A 55 -0.66 -4.57 7.94
N PHE A 56 -1.01 -4.21 6.69
CA PHE A 56 -0.66 -2.93 6.10
C PHE A 56 -1.28 -1.77 6.89
N ALA A 57 -2.59 -1.80 7.14
CA ALA A 57 -3.29 -0.74 7.86
C ALA A 57 -2.70 -0.53 9.27
N MET A 58 -2.35 -1.60 9.97
CA MET A 58 -1.72 -1.53 11.30
C MET A 58 -0.29 -0.96 11.24
N ALA A 59 0.50 -1.34 10.24
CA ALA A 59 1.86 -0.82 10.06
C ALA A 59 1.84 0.66 9.65
N TYR A 60 0.94 1.02 8.74
CA TYR A 60 0.75 2.38 8.24
C TYR A 60 0.21 3.33 9.32
N ALA A 61 -0.77 2.89 10.13
CA ALA A 61 -1.30 3.71 11.22
C ALA A 61 -0.26 4.02 12.32
N LYS A 62 0.80 3.23 12.43
CA LYS A 62 1.90 3.42 13.40
C LYS A 62 3.07 4.24 12.84
N SER A 63 3.06 4.56 11.55
CA SER A 63 4.16 5.24 10.88
C SER A 63 3.93 6.75 10.77
N GLY A 64 4.92 7.48 10.24
CA GLY A 64 4.79 8.90 9.93
C GLY A 64 3.89 9.19 8.73
N GLN A 65 3.26 8.15 8.14
CA GLN A 65 2.41 8.22 6.96
C GLN A 65 3.10 8.81 5.72
N ALA A 66 4.43 8.84 5.68
CA ALA A 66 5.19 9.29 4.52
C ALA A 66 5.25 8.21 3.41
N GLU A 67 5.64 8.58 2.20
CA GLU A 67 5.78 7.65 1.06
C GLU A 67 6.65 6.42 1.41
N SER A 68 7.80 6.66 2.05
CA SER A 68 8.71 5.61 2.50
C SER A 68 8.05 4.63 3.47
N ASP A 69 7.19 5.13 4.35
CA ASP A 69 6.45 4.30 5.30
C ASP A 69 5.36 3.47 4.63
N VAL A 70 4.69 4.02 3.60
CA VAL A 70 3.72 3.27 2.79
C VAL A 70 4.41 2.08 2.14
N ARG A 71 5.58 2.29 1.53
CA ARG A 71 6.36 1.22 0.90
C ARG A 71 6.81 0.18 1.92
N GLU A 72 7.29 0.62 3.08
CA GLU A 72 7.72 -0.29 4.14
C GLU A 72 6.55 -1.10 4.73
N ALA A 73 5.41 -0.46 4.98
CA ALA A 73 4.19 -1.12 5.45
C ALA A 73 3.69 -2.16 4.44
N ALA A 74 3.71 -1.83 3.14
CA ALA A 74 3.34 -2.76 2.07
C ALA A 74 4.28 -3.99 2.05
N ARG A 75 5.60 -3.78 2.13
CA ARG A 75 6.58 -4.87 2.21
C ARG A 75 6.37 -5.74 3.45
N LYS A 76 6.17 -5.14 4.63
CA LYS A 76 5.94 -5.86 5.89
C LYS A 76 4.64 -6.67 5.86
N ALA A 77 3.62 -6.17 5.17
CA ALA A 77 2.35 -6.84 4.97
C ALA A 77 2.40 -7.95 3.90
N GLY A 78 3.51 -8.07 3.16
CA GLY A 78 3.67 -9.04 2.08
C GLY A 78 2.84 -8.72 0.82
N LEU A 79 2.54 -7.44 0.60
CA LEU A 79 1.79 -6.95 -0.55
C LEU A 79 2.66 -6.90 -1.82
#